data_AF-A0A915IE15-F1
#
_entry.id   AF-A0A915IE15-F1
#
_cell.length_a   1.000
_cell.length_b   1.000
_cell.length_c   1.000
_cell.angle_alpha   90.00
_cell.angle_beta   90.00
_cell.angle_gamma   90.00
#
_symmetry.space_group_name_H-M   'P 1'
#
loop_
_entity.id
_entity.type
_entity.pdbx_description
1 polymer ?
#
loop_
_entity_poly.entity_id
_entity_poly.type
_entity_poly.pdbx_seq_one_letter_code
_entity_poly.pdbx_strand_id
1 'polypeptide(L)'
;MNAPSKYAKDENFPDLDRSERPSKINEVGDSRIVQISLADRQKSSQDIANEYDSGRNQLVNHQTISRLLLKAGIAARVAVKKPFINEANRQKRLNFACQHWHWKCCSVFPPIRTSEAESNQSGLLEILCKIFDFSKKVVEHDT
;
A
#
# COMPACT_ATOMS: atom_id res chain seq x y z
N MET A 1 -11.68 -9.88 -59.09
CA MET A 1 -10.96 -10.62 -58.04
C MET A 1 -11.90 -10.75 -56.86
N ASN A 2 -12.31 -11.96 -56.48
CA ASN A 2 -13.25 -12.17 -55.37
C ASN A 2 -12.48 -12.40 -54.08
N ALA A 3 -12.87 -11.73 -53.00
CA ALA A 3 -12.25 -11.91 -51.68
C ALA A 3 -12.50 -13.33 -51.13
N PRO A 4 -11.55 -13.93 -50.39
CA PRO A 4 -11.71 -15.27 -49.82
C PRO A 4 -12.88 -15.34 -48.81
N SER A 5 -13.68 -16.42 -48.88
CA SER A 5 -15.02 -16.51 -48.27
C SER A 5 -15.10 -16.43 -46.74
N LYS A 6 -13.97 -16.50 -46.01
CA LYS A 6 -13.95 -16.41 -44.54
C LYS A 6 -14.21 -15.01 -43.99
N TYR A 7 -14.21 -13.98 -44.86
CA TYR A 7 -14.28 -12.57 -44.48
C TYR A 7 -15.49 -11.84 -45.10
N ALA A 8 -16.45 -12.58 -45.64
CA ALA A 8 -17.53 -12.01 -46.45
C ALA A 8 -18.71 -11.40 -45.66
N LYS A 9 -18.68 -11.42 -44.31
CA LYS A 9 -19.84 -11.14 -43.46
C LYS A 9 -19.71 -9.87 -42.60
N ASP A 10 -18.50 -9.44 -42.26
CA ASP A 10 -18.27 -8.35 -41.29
C ASP A 10 -17.28 -7.32 -41.87
N GLU A 11 -17.66 -6.03 -41.89
CA GLU A 11 -16.78 -4.91 -42.30
C GLU A 11 -15.79 -4.50 -41.19
N ASN A 12 -15.93 -5.07 -39.98
CA ASN A 12 -15.15 -4.72 -38.80
C ASN A 12 -14.40 -5.94 -38.25
N PHE A 13 -13.07 -5.93 -38.39
CA PHE A 13 -12.17 -6.97 -37.89
C PHE A 13 -11.33 -6.42 -36.72
N PRO A 14 -11.84 -6.43 -35.48
CA PRO A 14 -10.99 -6.08 -34.36
C PRO A 14 -9.88 -7.13 -34.22
N ASP A 15 -8.65 -6.67 -34.01
CA ASP A 15 -7.55 -7.56 -33.62
C ASP A 15 -7.93 -8.25 -32.31
N LEU A 16 -7.98 -9.59 -32.34
CA LEU A 16 -8.22 -10.40 -31.15
C LEU A 16 -6.95 -10.45 -30.30
N ASP A 17 -7.14 -10.53 -28.98
CA ASP A 17 -6.03 -10.71 -28.05
C ASP A 17 -5.26 -11.98 -28.41
N ARG A 18 -3.94 -11.82 -28.56
CA ARG A 18 -3.05 -12.94 -28.84
C ARG A 18 -2.85 -13.76 -27.57
N SER A 19 -2.75 -15.08 -27.71
CA SER A 19 -2.36 -15.93 -26.59
C SER A 19 -0.98 -15.54 -26.08
N GLU A 20 -0.89 -15.11 -24.82
CA GLU A 20 0.38 -14.76 -24.20
C GLU A 20 1.19 -15.99 -23.78
N ARG A 21 2.48 -15.77 -23.51
CA ARG A 21 3.35 -16.80 -22.92
C ARG A 21 2.90 -17.08 -21.48
N PRO A 22 2.75 -18.35 -21.07
CA PRO A 22 2.41 -18.67 -19.69
C PRO A 22 3.48 -18.16 -18.73
N SER A 23 3.05 -17.63 -17.59
CA SER A 23 3.94 -17.19 -16.51
C SER A 23 4.75 -18.37 -15.97
N LYS A 24 5.96 -18.08 -15.49
CA LYS A 24 6.80 -19.10 -14.84
C LYS A 24 6.21 -19.52 -13.48
N ILE A 25 5.43 -18.64 -12.85
CA ILE A 25 4.83 -18.84 -11.53
C ILE A 25 3.33 -19.02 -11.72
N ASN A 26 2.78 -20.00 -11.02
CA ASN A 26 1.34 -20.29 -11.00
C ASN A 26 0.64 -19.40 -9.96
N GLU A 27 -0.68 -19.29 -10.04
CA GLU A 27 -1.52 -18.48 -9.13
C GLU A 27 -1.31 -18.80 -7.64
N VAL A 28 -1.08 -20.08 -7.31
CA VAL A 28 -0.75 -20.53 -5.95
C VAL A 28 0.61 -20.00 -5.49
N GLY A 29 1.58 -19.97 -6.41
CA GLY A 29 2.89 -19.39 -6.18
C GLY A 29 2.82 -17.88 -5.94
N ASP A 30 2.03 -17.18 -6.75
CA ASP A 30 1.78 -15.74 -6.59
C ASP A 30 1.17 -15.44 -5.22
N SER A 31 0.15 -16.20 -4.81
CA SER A 31 -0.48 -16.06 -3.49
C SER A 31 0.50 -16.29 -2.35
N ARG A 32 1.41 -17.27 -2.50
CA ARG A 32 2.46 -17.53 -1.50
C ARG A 32 3.46 -16.38 -1.40
N ILE A 33 3.85 -15.78 -2.52
CA ILE A 33 4.76 -14.61 -2.55
C ILE A 33 4.12 -13.43 -1.80
N VAL A 34 2.82 -13.19 -2.04
CA VAL A 34 2.05 -12.15 -1.34
C VAL A 34 2.02 -12.43 0.17
N GLN A 35 1.75 -13.67 0.59
CA GLN A 35 1.76 -14.05 2.00
C GLN A 35 3.11 -13.81 2.68
N ILE A 36 4.22 -14.19 2.03
CA ILE A 36 5.57 -13.97 2.55
C ILE A 36 5.82 -12.47 2.77
N SER A 37 5.44 -11.64 1.80
CA SER A 37 5.60 -10.18 1.89
C SER A 37 4.71 -9.54 2.98
N LEU A 38 3.51 -10.07 3.21
CA LEU A 38 2.62 -9.55 4.25
C LEU A 38 3.03 -9.96 5.66
N ALA A 39 3.65 -11.13 5.81
CA ALA A 39 4.17 -11.61 7.10
C ALA A 39 5.30 -10.73 7.62
N ASP A 40 6.20 -10.27 6.75
CA ASP A 40 7.25 -9.33 7.08
C ASP A 40 7.39 -8.26 5.99
N ARG A 41 6.88 -7.06 6.30
CA ARG A 41 6.87 -5.91 5.40
C ARG A 41 8.25 -5.34 5.10
N GLN A 42 9.30 -5.74 5.83
CA GLN A 42 10.66 -5.22 5.63
C GLN A 42 11.52 -6.11 4.73
N LYS A 43 11.05 -7.31 4.35
CA LYS A 43 11.80 -8.21 3.48
C LYS A 43 12.04 -7.62 2.10
N SER A 44 13.27 -7.74 1.62
CA SER A 44 13.61 -7.36 0.25
C SER A 44 13.04 -8.36 -0.76
N SER A 45 12.83 -7.92 -2.00
CA SER A 45 12.48 -8.81 -3.12
C SER A 45 13.46 -9.97 -3.31
N GLN A 46 14.75 -9.78 -2.98
CA GLN A 46 15.77 -10.83 -3.01
C GLN A 46 15.57 -11.85 -1.89
N ASP A 47 15.31 -11.39 -0.67
CA ASP A 47 15.06 -12.29 0.46
C ASP A 47 13.79 -13.10 0.24
N ILE A 48 12.75 -12.47 -0.31
CA ILE A 48 11.50 -13.13 -0.70
C ILE A 48 11.77 -14.18 -1.79
N ALA A 49 12.62 -13.88 -2.78
CA ALA A 49 13.01 -14.84 -3.80
C ALA A 49 13.74 -16.05 -3.18
N ASN A 50 14.71 -15.81 -2.30
CA ASN A 50 15.45 -16.86 -1.62
C ASN A 50 14.55 -17.74 -0.74
N GLU A 51 13.62 -17.12 -0.01
CA GLU A 51 12.63 -17.82 0.82
C GLU A 51 11.64 -18.61 -0.04
N TYR A 52 11.20 -18.05 -1.17
CA TYR A 52 10.32 -18.73 -2.12
C TYR A 52 11.02 -19.90 -2.82
N ASP A 53 12.30 -19.75 -3.14
CA ASP A 53 13.10 -20.78 -3.79
C ASP A 53 13.55 -21.87 -2.79
N SER A 54 13.52 -21.58 -1.48
CA SER A 54 13.89 -22.54 -0.45
C SER A 54 12.99 -23.79 -0.52
N GLY A 55 13.61 -24.94 -0.80
CA GLY A 55 12.90 -26.22 -0.96
C GLY A 55 12.24 -26.45 -2.32
N ARG A 56 12.50 -25.60 -3.33
CA ARG A 56 12.00 -25.79 -4.70
C ARG A 56 13.14 -25.88 -5.72
N ASN A 57 12.93 -26.63 -6.80
CA ASN A 57 13.87 -26.73 -7.93
C ASN A 57 13.74 -25.58 -8.94
N GLN A 58 12.98 -24.53 -8.61
CA GLN A 58 12.69 -23.45 -9.52
C GLN A 58 13.24 -22.14 -8.98
N LEU A 59 14.34 -21.68 -9.58
CA LEU A 59 14.92 -20.39 -9.24
C LEU A 59 14.11 -19.25 -9.85
N VAL A 60 13.69 -18.29 -9.02
CA VAL A 60 12.95 -17.11 -9.43
C VAL A 60 13.83 -15.88 -9.25
N ASN A 61 13.93 -15.06 -10.30
CA ASN A 61 14.64 -13.79 -10.20
C ASN A 61 13.83 -12.81 -9.34
N HIS A 62 14.50 -12.09 -8.42
CA HIS A 62 13.91 -11.03 -7.58
C HIS A 62 13.11 -9.98 -8.38
N GLN A 63 13.50 -9.70 -9.64
CA GLN A 63 12.73 -8.79 -10.51
C GLN A 63 11.34 -9.32 -10.83
N THR A 64 11.18 -10.63 -11.00
CA THR A 64 9.88 -11.27 -11.21
C THR A 64 9.01 -11.14 -9.97
N ILE A 65 9.60 -11.35 -8.78
CA ILE A 65 8.92 -11.12 -7.50
C ILE A 65 8.45 -9.67 -7.39
N SER A 66 9.31 -8.69 -7.71
CA SER A 66 8.97 -7.26 -7.66
C SER A 66 7.79 -6.91 -8.56
N ARG A 67 7.77 -7.40 -9.81
CA ARG A 67 6.65 -7.20 -10.74
C ARG A 67 5.36 -7.81 -10.21
N LEU A 68 5.42 -9.02 -9.64
CA LEU A 68 4.27 -9.69 -9.05
C LEU A 68 3.70 -8.93 -7.85
N LEU A 69 4.56 -8.46 -6.95
CA LEU A 69 4.15 -7.65 -5.80
C LEU A 69 3.49 -6.35 -6.25
N LEU A 70 4.04 -5.68 -7.25
CA LEU A 70 3.44 -4.47 -7.83
C LEU A 70 2.07 -4.76 -8.47
N LYS A 71 1.93 -5.87 -9.21
CA LYS A 71 0.66 -6.31 -9.78
C LYS A 71 -0.38 -6.60 -8.69
N ALA A 72 0.06 -7.11 -7.54
CA ALA A 72 -0.77 -7.31 -6.35
C ALA A 72 -1.03 -6.02 -5.53
N GLY A 73 -0.53 -4.86 -5.98
CA GLY A 73 -0.70 -3.59 -5.28
C GLY A 73 0.24 -3.37 -4.08
N ILE A 74 1.24 -4.24 -3.90
CA ILE A 74 2.22 -4.13 -2.83
C ILE A 74 3.45 -3.38 -3.35
N ALA A 75 3.59 -2.13 -2.91
CA ALA A 75 4.76 -1.30 -3.20
C ALA A 75 5.64 -1.18 -1.96
N ALA A 76 6.96 -1.25 -2.16
CA ALA A 76 7.91 -0.92 -1.12
C ALA A 76 7.79 0.56 -0.72
N ARG A 77 7.75 0.84 0.59
CA ARG A 77 7.68 2.19 1.15
C ARG A 77 8.65 2.31 2.32
N VAL A 78 9.17 3.51 2.53
CA VAL A 78 10.02 3.81 3.68
C VAL A 78 9.13 4.22 4.86
N ALA A 79 9.30 3.55 6.01
CA ALA A 79 8.58 3.91 7.22
C ALA A 79 9.06 5.27 7.76
N VAL A 80 8.11 6.10 8.21
CA VAL A 80 8.42 7.40 8.82
C VAL A 80 9.12 7.19 10.16
N LYS A 81 10.23 7.90 10.39
CA LYS A 81 10.96 7.90 11.67
C LYS A 81 10.11 8.59 12.75
N LYS A 82 9.49 7.79 13.63
CA LYS A 82 8.75 8.31 14.79
C LYS A 82 9.68 8.37 16.00
N PRO A 83 9.58 9.39 16.86
CA PRO A 83 10.30 9.38 18.13
C PRO A 83 9.83 8.19 18.98
N PHE A 84 10.76 7.60 19.72
CA PHE A 84 10.44 6.51 20.62
C PHE A 84 9.56 7.02 21.78
N ILE A 85 8.43 6.36 22.02
CA ILE A 85 7.49 6.68 23.09
C ILE A 85 7.41 5.46 24.00
N ASN A 86 7.80 5.62 25.26
CA ASN A 86 7.62 4.57 26.26
C ASN A 86 6.13 4.31 26.52
N GLU A 87 5.78 3.08 26.94
CA GLU A 87 4.40 2.63 27.12
C GLU A 87 3.62 3.51 28.11
N ALA A 88 4.25 3.94 29.22
CA ALA A 88 3.63 4.86 30.16
C ALA A 88 3.25 6.21 29.51
N ASN A 89 4.09 6.74 28.62
CA ASN A 89 3.81 7.97 27.87
C ASN A 89 2.76 7.76 26.79
N ARG A 90 2.72 6.57 26.19
CA ARG A 90 1.67 6.19 25.22
C ARG A 90 0.30 6.18 25.89
N GLN A 91 0.19 5.60 27.09
CA GLN A 91 -1.04 5.62 27.88
C GLN A 91 -1.47 7.04 28.27
N LYS A 92 -0.54 7.87 28.75
CA LYS A 92 -0.84 9.29 29.05
C LYS A 92 -1.37 10.04 27.83
N ARG A 93 -0.72 9.86 26.67
CA ARG A 93 -1.15 10.48 25.39
C ARG A 93 -2.53 9.98 24.96
N LEU A 94 -2.81 8.68 25.10
CA LEU A 94 -4.11 8.10 24.78
C LEU A 94 -5.20 8.67 25.70
N ASN A 95 -4.97 8.66 27.01
CA ASN A 95 -5.91 9.19 27.99
C ASN A 95 -6.21 10.67 27.74
N PHE A 96 -5.16 11.46 27.49
CA PHE A 96 -5.31 12.88 27.14
C PHE A 96 -6.15 13.05 25.87
N ALA A 97 -5.88 12.28 24.80
CA ALA A 97 -6.64 12.35 23.57
C ALA A 97 -8.12 11.95 23.76
N CYS A 98 -8.40 10.95 24.60
CA CYS A 98 -9.76 10.52 24.92
C CYS A 98 -10.51 11.58 25.75
N GLN A 99 -9.88 12.12 26.79
CA GLN A 99 -10.45 13.17 27.65
C GLN A 99 -10.77 14.45 26.88
N HIS A 100 -10.02 14.71 25.82
CA HIS A 100 -10.10 15.94 25.04
C HIS A 100 -10.58 15.71 23.62
N TRP A 101 -11.31 14.62 23.37
CA TRP A 101 -11.87 14.29 22.06
C TRP A 101 -12.73 15.43 21.48
N HIS A 102 -13.50 16.09 22.33
CA HIS A 102 -14.42 17.18 21.99
C HIS A 102 -13.71 18.51 21.66
N TRP A 103 -12.39 18.62 21.84
CA TRP A 103 -11.61 19.81 21.48
C TRP A 103 -11.49 20.03 19.97
N LYS A 104 -11.95 19.07 19.16
CA LYS A 104 -11.99 19.19 17.69
C LYS A 104 -13.14 20.08 17.18
N CYS A 105 -14.13 20.42 18.01
CA CYS A 105 -15.36 21.06 17.55
C CYS A 105 -15.39 22.59 17.72
N CYS A 106 -14.59 23.16 18.63
CA CYS A 106 -14.39 24.60 18.69
C CYS A 106 -13.12 24.97 17.92
N SER A 107 -13.29 25.75 16.85
CA SER A 107 -12.21 26.46 16.19
C SER A 107 -11.31 27.15 17.22
N VAL A 108 -10.00 27.09 16.98
CA VAL A 108 -8.90 27.64 17.79
C VAL A 108 -8.40 26.68 18.87
N PHE A 109 -7.42 25.87 18.46
CA PHE A 109 -6.43 25.26 19.34
C PHE A 109 -5.89 26.35 20.29
N PRO A 110 -5.96 26.22 21.63
CA PRO A 110 -5.40 27.22 22.52
C PRO A 110 -3.89 27.36 22.26
N PRO A 111 -3.33 28.59 22.36
CA PRO A 111 -1.94 28.85 22.05
C PRO A 111 -1.04 27.96 22.91
N ILE A 112 -0.18 27.22 22.22
CA ILE A 112 0.88 26.40 22.81
C ILE A 112 1.69 27.30 23.75
N ARG A 113 1.78 26.95 25.04
CA ARG A 113 2.79 27.56 25.93
C ARG A 113 4.16 27.15 25.41
N THR A 114 4.77 28.02 24.63
CA THR A 114 6.14 27.90 24.18
C THR A 114 7.08 28.24 25.35
N SER A 115 7.93 27.30 25.73
CA SER A 115 9.31 27.65 26.08
C SER A 115 10.20 27.00 25.00
N GLU A 116 10.48 27.80 23.97
CA GLU A 116 11.61 27.70 23.02
C GLU A 116 11.81 26.38 22.26
N ALA A 117 11.32 26.33 21.02
CA ALA A 117 12.00 25.74 19.86
C ALA A 117 11.21 26.05 18.57
N GLU A 118 11.59 27.12 17.88
CA GLU A 118 11.12 27.45 16.55
C GLU A 118 11.75 26.50 15.51
N SER A 119 10.94 25.71 14.82
CA SER A 119 11.18 25.35 13.40
C SER A 119 9.98 24.60 12.80
N ASN A 120 9.31 25.23 11.83
CA ASN A 120 8.47 24.61 10.79
C ASN A 120 7.19 23.85 11.24
N GLN A 121 6.27 24.53 11.93
CA GLN A 121 4.98 23.94 12.35
C GLN A 121 3.83 24.04 11.32
N SER A 122 3.98 24.78 10.22
CA SER A 122 2.89 24.97 9.25
C SER A 122 2.61 23.73 8.37
N GLY A 123 3.64 22.94 8.02
CA GLY A 123 3.49 21.78 7.13
C GLY A 123 2.95 20.51 7.81
N LEU A 124 3.17 20.34 9.10
CA LEU A 124 2.74 19.14 9.83
C LEU A 124 1.24 19.14 10.16
N LEU A 125 0.65 20.32 10.33
CA LEU A 125 -0.78 20.48 10.60
C LEU A 125 -1.65 20.16 9.37
N GLU A 126 -1.20 20.50 8.15
CA GLU A 126 -1.88 20.11 6.92
C GLU A 126 -1.91 18.59 6.71
N ILE A 127 -0.81 17.90 7.01
CA ILE A 127 -0.70 16.45 6.84
C ILE A 127 -1.62 15.72 7.84
N LEU A 128 -1.69 16.21 9.08
CA LEU A 128 -2.56 15.62 10.11
C LEU A 128 -4.05 15.83 9.83
N CYS A 129 -4.44 16.97 9.25
CA CYS A 129 -5.84 17.19 8.83
C CYS A 129 -6.23 16.26 7.66
N LYS A 130 -5.36 16.11 6.65
CA LYS A 130 -5.60 15.22 5.50
C LYS A 130 -5.73 13.73 5.90
N ILE A 131 -4.99 13.29 6.92
CA ILE A 131 -5.09 11.92 7.44
C ILE A 131 -6.41 11.69 8.21
N PHE A 132 -6.89 12.70 8.94
CA PHE A 132 -8.11 12.57 9.74
C PHE A 132 -9.39 12.61 8.88
N ASP A 133 -9.41 13.40 7.81
CA ASP A 133 -10.54 13.48 6.87
C ASP A 133 -10.76 12.19 6.07
N PHE A 134 -9.69 11.44 5.78
CA PHE A 134 -9.79 10.14 5.09
C PHE A 134 -10.52 9.09 5.94
N SER A 135 -10.41 9.18 7.27
CA SER A 135 -11.07 8.22 8.18
C SER A 135 -12.58 8.42 8.30
N LYS A 136 -13.11 9.63 8.00
CA LYS A 136 -14.56 9.88 7.99
C LYS A 136 -15.24 9.33 6.74
N LYS A 137 -14.55 9.35 5.59
CA LYS A 137 -15.09 8.85 4.32
C LYS A 137 -15.31 7.33 4.26
N VAL A 138 -14.55 6.57 5.06
CA VAL A 138 -14.69 5.10 5.12
C VAL A 138 -15.89 4.66 5.96
N VAL A 139 -16.38 5.49 6.88
CA VAL A 139 -17.48 5.14 7.80
C VAL A 139 -18.87 5.40 7.17
N GLU A 140 -18.98 6.22 6.13
CA GLU A 140 -20.27 6.56 5.50
C GLU A 140 -20.67 5.65 4.32
N HIS A 141 -19.90 4.62 3.98
CA HIS A 141 -20.21 3.70 2.87
C HIS A 141 -20.74 2.32 3.29
N ASP A 142 -20.88 2.05 4.59
CA ASP A 142 -21.35 0.76 5.14
C ASP A 142 -22.72 0.87 5.86
N THR A 143 -23.55 1.83 5.48
CA THR A 143 -24.98 1.91 5.89
C THR A 143 -25.90 1.99 4.69
#